data_AF-A0A2V7YG12-F1
#
_entry.id   AF-A0A2V7YG12-F1
#
_cell.length_a   1.000
_cell.length_b   1.000
_cell.length_c   1.000
_cell.angle_alpha   90.00
_cell.angle_beta   90.00
_cell.angle_gamma   90.00
#
_symmetry.space_group_name_H-M   'P 1'
#
loop_
_entity.id
_entity.type
_entity.pdbx_description
1 polymer ?
#
loop_
_entity_poly.entity_id
_entity_poly.type
_entity_poly.pdbx_seq_one_letter_code
_entity_poly.pdbx_strand_id
1 'polypeptide(L)'
;MGVLYREFERTLDEWSRRFAGKPRQEMIHLFLLALEREEIVAVSYRENAIAHRLAAMPIDEDVRELIRHALIWIWKDEEMHSIYIRGAILRFGNFRLKTTAYLRQLAGGVGGWASSVLMHARWRDAPVSRAVARMTTGVGSLFGAIPPEVKSSLEYSSFRQFCEFNVDAEKTAFLCWSRIRQLAENESNISAALLTDFRRIERDEERHGQLFQLFVQTFDENDQIAEGQSATKLAENISKIGEEFLPRRMRPRSVIDSPLGSGGSVFVIRGDSTDQKKTIFDRLLNECGLLAALNERASRLGKRFAEMTVAIKPTFMLGYSHKDPSVVSDPKTLDQLARFLRDAGVRDVIAIEGPNIYDEFYGRRSVRDVAEYFGFTSPSYRLVDASDDQVGHPYARGMAQYTVSRSWRDADFRISLGKMRSHPIELAYLSLANVEWLGARCDQFLFCERQAQRETAIMMLLDSCPPHFALLEAWDNIPDGLVGVMGCKRPRSPLRFYAGRDALAVDVVAARHIGIRDPRDSSILRAAFHWFGADDATPEVIGCDEPVTPWKSPYDNEISTLLSLVAYPTYVLGSGRGKLFVPEMDESAFPPLERPSLPLRVARRAMQSMIGLRLGR
;
A
#
# COMPACT_ATOMS: atom_id res chain seq x y z
N MET A 1 -20.04 -30.57 5.66
CA MET A 1 -20.46 -29.33 5.00
C MET A 1 -21.52 -28.69 5.86
N GLY A 2 -21.36 -27.42 6.24
CA GLY A 2 -22.33 -26.77 7.11
C GLY A 2 -23.52 -26.19 6.34
N VAL A 3 -24.38 -25.50 7.10
CA VAL A 3 -25.71 -25.07 6.66
C VAL A 3 -25.63 -23.91 5.67
N LEU A 4 -24.71 -22.97 5.92
CA LEU A 4 -24.51 -21.77 5.10
C LEU A 4 -24.13 -22.12 3.66
N TYR A 5 -23.26 -23.12 3.47
CA TYR A 5 -22.87 -23.62 2.15
C TYR A 5 -24.06 -24.15 1.34
N ARG A 6 -24.85 -25.04 1.92
CA ARG A 6 -26.01 -25.65 1.23
C ARG A 6 -27.09 -24.63 0.90
N GLU A 7 -27.32 -23.67 1.78
CA GLU A 7 -28.29 -22.60 1.52
C GLU A 7 -27.83 -21.73 0.34
N PHE A 8 -26.54 -21.41 0.29
CA PHE A 8 -25.97 -20.62 -0.79
C PHE A 8 -26.01 -21.34 -2.15
N GLU A 9 -25.73 -22.65 -2.20
CA GLU A 9 -25.90 -23.46 -3.42
C GLU A 9 -27.34 -23.37 -3.95
N ARG A 10 -28.33 -23.49 -3.08
CA ARG A 10 -29.75 -23.34 -3.47
C ARG A 10 -30.02 -21.93 -4.03
N THR A 11 -29.47 -20.89 -3.41
CA THR A 11 -29.60 -19.51 -3.93
C THR A 11 -28.96 -19.36 -5.30
N LEU A 12 -27.77 -19.93 -5.54
CA LEU A 12 -27.12 -19.91 -6.85
C LEU A 12 -27.96 -20.64 -7.91
N ASP A 13 -28.53 -21.80 -7.58
CA ASP A 13 -29.42 -22.54 -8.47
C ASP A 13 -30.70 -21.77 -8.81
N GLU A 14 -31.28 -21.07 -7.83
CA GLU A 14 -32.41 -20.19 -8.03
C GLU A 14 -32.07 -19.00 -8.93
N TRP A 15 -30.90 -18.39 -8.73
CA TRP A 15 -30.44 -17.24 -9.53
C TRP A 15 -30.10 -17.64 -10.96
N SER A 16 -29.41 -18.77 -11.14
CA SER A 16 -29.12 -19.34 -12.46
C SER A 16 -30.41 -19.57 -13.27
N ARG A 17 -31.47 -20.09 -12.62
CA ARG A 17 -32.79 -20.23 -13.24
C ARG A 17 -33.45 -18.88 -13.53
N ARG A 18 -33.44 -17.96 -12.57
CA ARG A 18 -34.07 -16.63 -12.67
C ARG A 18 -33.44 -15.75 -13.76
N PHE A 19 -32.13 -15.84 -13.93
CA PHE A 19 -31.35 -15.04 -14.88
C PHE A 19 -30.92 -15.84 -16.11
N ALA A 20 -31.57 -16.98 -16.39
CA ALA A 20 -31.31 -17.75 -17.60
C ALA A 20 -31.35 -16.87 -18.86
N GLY A 21 -30.29 -16.92 -19.67
CA GLY A 21 -30.11 -16.08 -20.85
C GLY A 21 -29.77 -14.61 -20.57
N LYS A 22 -29.53 -14.23 -19.31
CA LYS A 22 -29.17 -12.86 -18.87
C LYS A 22 -27.90 -12.85 -17.99
N PRO A 23 -26.77 -13.42 -18.47
CA PRO A 23 -25.53 -13.57 -17.71
C PRO A 23 -25.03 -12.28 -17.04
N ARG A 24 -25.09 -11.15 -17.75
CA ARG A 24 -24.69 -9.84 -17.20
C ARG A 24 -25.54 -9.40 -16.00
N GLN A 25 -26.84 -9.71 -15.99
CA GLN A 25 -27.71 -9.36 -14.87
C GLN A 25 -27.42 -10.25 -13.66
N GLU A 26 -27.18 -11.54 -13.88
CA GLU A 26 -26.77 -12.46 -12.83
C GLU A 26 -25.45 -12.02 -12.19
N MET A 27 -24.45 -11.72 -13.02
CA MET A 27 -23.13 -11.27 -12.59
C MET A 27 -23.19 -9.98 -11.75
N ILE A 28 -24.05 -9.02 -12.10
CA ILE A 28 -24.27 -7.81 -11.29
C ILE A 28 -24.80 -8.14 -9.89
N HIS A 29 -25.75 -9.06 -9.77
CA HIS A 29 -26.30 -9.45 -8.47
C HIS A 29 -25.27 -10.18 -7.63
N LEU A 30 -24.46 -11.05 -8.26
CA LEU A 30 -23.33 -11.72 -7.62
C LEU A 30 -22.27 -10.73 -7.15
N PHE A 31 -21.91 -9.71 -7.94
CA PHE A 31 -20.98 -8.66 -7.51
C PHE A 31 -21.49 -7.86 -6.31
N LEU A 32 -22.78 -7.51 -6.28
CA LEU A 32 -23.37 -6.78 -5.15
C LEU A 32 -23.37 -7.64 -3.88
N LEU A 33 -23.61 -8.95 -4.03
CA LEU A 33 -23.55 -9.90 -2.92
C LEU A 33 -22.12 -10.11 -2.42
N ALA A 34 -21.15 -10.26 -3.33
CA ALA A 34 -19.73 -10.35 -2.99
C ALA A 34 -19.28 -9.08 -2.25
N LEU A 35 -19.56 -7.89 -2.80
CA LEU A 35 -19.20 -6.61 -2.18
C LEU A 35 -19.71 -6.48 -0.73
N GLU A 36 -20.97 -6.85 -0.48
CA GLU A 36 -21.54 -6.80 0.86
C GLU A 36 -20.80 -7.73 1.83
N ARG A 37 -20.42 -8.93 1.38
CA ARG A 37 -19.72 -9.91 2.20
C ARG A 37 -18.28 -9.52 2.49
N GLU A 38 -17.54 -9.10 1.46
CA GLU A 38 -16.15 -8.64 1.56
C GLU A 38 -16.05 -7.45 2.53
N GLU A 39 -17.01 -6.50 2.50
CA GLU A 39 -17.09 -5.40 3.47
C GLU A 39 -17.41 -5.87 4.90
N ILE A 40 -18.29 -6.87 5.05
CA ILE A 40 -18.56 -7.45 6.38
C ILE A 40 -17.28 -8.05 6.95
N VAL A 41 -16.54 -8.82 6.16
CA VAL A 41 -15.30 -9.49 6.58
C VAL A 41 -14.18 -8.48 6.85
N ALA A 42 -13.96 -7.53 5.94
CA ALA A 42 -12.97 -6.46 6.07
C ALA A 42 -13.19 -5.58 7.33
N VAL A 43 -14.43 -5.48 7.83
CA VAL A 43 -14.70 -4.78 9.10
C VAL A 43 -14.71 -5.73 10.30
N SER A 44 -15.12 -6.99 10.11
CA SER A 44 -15.16 -8.01 11.17
C SER A 44 -13.76 -8.37 11.66
N TYR A 45 -12.80 -8.51 10.75
CA TYR A 45 -11.42 -8.92 11.00
C TYR A 45 -10.45 -7.77 11.31
N ARG A 46 -10.94 -6.62 11.78
CA ARG A 46 -10.06 -5.50 12.15
C ARG A 46 -8.95 -5.97 13.09
N GLU A 47 -7.72 -5.60 12.74
CA GLU A 47 -6.49 -6.02 13.42
C GLU A 47 -6.58 -5.95 14.96
N ASN A 48 -7.09 -4.83 15.50
CA ASN A 48 -7.25 -4.64 16.94
C ASN A 48 -8.22 -5.64 17.60
N ALA A 49 -9.30 -6.03 16.91
CA ALA A 49 -10.28 -6.99 17.43
C ALA A 49 -9.70 -8.41 17.48
N ILE A 50 -8.93 -8.78 16.45
CA ILE A 50 -8.22 -10.07 16.38
C ILE A 50 -7.11 -10.13 17.42
N ALA A 51 -6.26 -9.09 17.49
CA ALA A 51 -5.16 -9.02 18.46
C ALA A 51 -5.67 -9.15 19.90
N HIS A 52 -6.77 -8.48 20.25
CA HIS A 52 -7.37 -8.59 21.58
C HIS A 52 -7.87 -10.02 21.88
N ARG A 53 -8.48 -10.69 20.90
CA ARG A 53 -8.94 -12.08 21.06
C ARG A 53 -7.77 -13.03 21.25
N LEU A 54 -6.75 -12.93 20.40
CA LEU A 54 -5.55 -13.77 20.44
C LEU A 54 -4.74 -13.58 21.74
N ALA A 55 -4.73 -12.36 22.29
CA ALA A 55 -4.10 -12.07 23.57
C ALA A 55 -4.81 -12.75 24.76
N ALA A 56 -6.11 -13.05 24.63
CA ALA A 56 -6.89 -13.72 25.67
C ALA A 56 -6.84 -15.26 25.57
N MET A 57 -6.25 -15.82 24.50
CA MET A 57 -6.13 -17.26 24.30
C MET A 57 -4.95 -17.86 25.08
N PRO A 58 -5.10 -19.06 25.66
CA PRO A 58 -4.05 -19.75 26.41
C PRO A 58 -3.02 -20.42 25.48
N ILE A 59 -2.36 -19.63 24.64
CA ILE A 59 -1.41 -20.08 23.61
C ILE A 59 -0.06 -19.38 23.78
N ASP A 60 1.00 -20.01 23.28
CA ASP A 60 2.35 -19.46 23.24
C ASP A 60 2.48 -18.30 22.25
N GLU A 61 3.52 -17.48 22.42
CA GLU A 61 3.72 -16.27 21.61
C GLU A 61 3.98 -16.60 20.14
N ASP A 62 4.72 -17.68 19.83
CA ASP A 62 5.02 -18.08 18.45
C ASP A 62 3.74 -18.48 17.70
N VAL A 63 2.86 -19.29 18.33
CA VAL A 63 1.55 -19.62 17.76
C VAL A 63 0.66 -18.39 17.63
N ARG A 64 0.67 -17.50 18.63
CA ARG A 64 -0.09 -16.25 18.58
C ARG A 64 0.34 -15.37 17.40
N GLU A 65 1.64 -15.22 17.17
CA GLU A 65 2.20 -14.42 16.08
C GLU A 65 1.86 -15.02 14.72
N LEU A 66 2.00 -16.34 14.55
CA LEU A 66 1.62 -17.05 13.33
C LEU A 66 0.16 -16.78 12.94
N ILE A 67 -0.75 -16.91 13.89
CA ILE A 67 -2.18 -16.73 13.64
C ILE A 67 -2.49 -15.25 13.39
N ARG A 68 -1.91 -14.34 14.18
CA ARG A 68 -2.08 -12.91 13.98
C ARG A 68 -1.65 -12.51 12.56
N HIS A 69 -0.47 -12.95 12.13
CA HIS A 69 0.06 -12.62 10.81
C HIS A 69 -0.80 -13.19 9.68
N ALA A 70 -1.18 -14.46 9.77
CA ALA A 70 -2.05 -15.09 8.77
C ALA A 70 -3.41 -14.40 8.67
N LEU A 71 -4.05 -14.06 9.80
CA LEU A 71 -5.35 -13.38 9.80
C LEU A 71 -5.28 -11.94 9.29
N ILE A 72 -4.18 -11.21 9.56
CA ILE A 72 -3.94 -9.88 8.99
C ILE A 72 -3.88 -9.95 7.46
N TRP A 73 -3.29 -11.02 6.91
CA TRP A 73 -3.22 -11.23 5.48
C TRP A 73 -4.55 -11.57 4.84
N ILE A 74 -5.32 -12.49 5.44
CA ILE A 74 -6.70 -12.76 5.01
C ILE A 74 -7.46 -11.44 4.97
N TRP A 75 -7.44 -10.65 6.06
CA TRP A 75 -8.08 -9.34 6.10
C TRP A 75 -7.62 -8.39 4.99
N LYS A 76 -6.33 -8.40 4.64
CA LYS A 76 -5.78 -7.56 3.56
C LYS A 76 -6.28 -7.99 2.19
N ASP A 77 -6.39 -9.27 1.93
CA ASP A 77 -6.92 -9.80 0.67
C ASP A 77 -8.40 -9.41 0.52
N GLU A 78 -9.22 -9.57 1.57
CA GLU A 78 -10.63 -9.14 1.60
C GLU A 78 -10.80 -7.62 1.38
N GLU A 79 -9.92 -6.80 1.98
CA GLU A 79 -9.90 -5.34 1.74
C GLU A 79 -9.61 -5.02 0.26
N MET A 80 -8.69 -5.75 -0.36
CA MET A 80 -8.37 -5.61 -1.78
C MET A 80 -9.53 -6.06 -2.67
N HIS A 81 -10.17 -7.19 -2.36
CA HIS A 81 -11.36 -7.71 -3.06
C HIS A 81 -12.49 -6.70 -3.06
N SER A 82 -12.86 -6.15 -1.91
CA SER A 82 -13.91 -5.13 -1.80
C SER A 82 -13.62 -3.91 -2.69
N ILE A 83 -12.39 -3.37 -2.63
CA ILE A 83 -12.00 -2.19 -3.39
C ILE A 83 -11.99 -2.46 -4.89
N TYR A 84 -11.52 -3.64 -5.29
CA TYR A 84 -11.51 -4.09 -6.66
C TYR A 84 -12.93 -4.19 -7.23
N ILE A 85 -13.83 -4.90 -6.54
CA ILE A 85 -15.23 -5.07 -6.93
C ILE A 85 -15.91 -3.71 -7.05
N ARG A 86 -15.73 -2.84 -6.05
CA ARG A 86 -16.32 -1.50 -6.08
C ARG A 86 -15.85 -0.72 -7.30
N GLY A 87 -14.55 -0.69 -7.55
CA GLY A 87 -13.98 -0.01 -8.71
C GLY A 87 -14.50 -0.59 -10.03
N ALA A 88 -14.64 -1.92 -10.12
CA ALA A 88 -15.23 -2.59 -11.27
C ALA A 88 -16.70 -2.16 -11.46
N ILE A 89 -17.55 -2.24 -10.43
CA ILE A 89 -18.96 -1.83 -10.50
C ILE A 89 -19.09 -0.35 -10.91
N LEU A 90 -18.24 0.54 -10.38
CA LEU A 90 -18.28 1.97 -10.70
C LEU A 90 -17.86 2.26 -12.16
N ARG A 91 -16.97 1.44 -12.73
CA ARG A 91 -16.56 1.52 -14.15
C ARG A 91 -17.59 0.92 -15.11
N PHE A 92 -18.29 -0.15 -14.69
CA PHE A 92 -19.28 -0.86 -15.53
C PHE A 92 -20.73 -0.38 -15.37
N GLY A 93 -21.05 0.35 -14.29
CA GLY A 93 -22.42 0.64 -13.87
C GLY A 93 -23.01 1.96 -14.38
N ASN A 94 -24.31 1.94 -14.67
CA ASN A 94 -25.12 3.16 -14.84
C ASN A 94 -25.30 3.87 -13.48
N PHE A 95 -25.80 5.12 -13.48
CA PHE A 95 -25.96 5.93 -12.27
C PHE A 95 -26.73 5.21 -11.13
N ARG A 96 -27.77 4.43 -11.46
CA ARG A 96 -28.54 3.65 -10.47
C ARG A 96 -27.70 2.57 -9.79
N LEU A 97 -26.88 1.86 -10.55
CA LEU A 97 -25.93 0.86 -10.04
C LEU A 97 -24.89 1.50 -9.09
N LYS A 98 -24.42 2.70 -9.41
CA LYS A 98 -23.50 3.45 -8.53
C LYS A 98 -24.15 3.74 -7.18
N THR A 99 -25.39 4.25 -7.18
CA THR A 99 -26.13 4.53 -5.94
C THR A 99 -26.39 3.26 -5.11
N THR A 100 -26.77 2.15 -5.76
CA THR A 100 -27.00 0.87 -5.07
C THR A 100 -25.72 0.32 -4.45
N ALA A 101 -24.57 0.41 -5.14
CA ALA A 101 -23.28 -0.02 -4.62
C ALA A 101 -22.89 0.76 -3.35
N TYR A 102 -23.08 2.08 -3.35
CA TYR A 102 -22.85 2.92 -2.16
C TYR A 102 -23.75 2.52 -0.97
N LEU A 103 -25.03 2.25 -1.20
CA LEU A 103 -25.95 1.84 -0.14
C LEU A 103 -25.61 0.46 0.44
N ARG A 104 -25.24 -0.51 -0.42
CA ARG A 104 -24.78 -1.84 0.02
C ARG A 104 -23.48 -1.76 0.82
N GLN A 105 -22.56 -0.87 0.45
CA GLN A 105 -21.33 -0.65 1.20
C GLN A 105 -21.61 -0.13 2.62
N LEU A 106 -22.49 0.87 2.75
CA LEU A 106 -22.90 1.37 4.08
C LEU A 106 -23.53 0.26 4.93
N ALA A 107 -24.37 -0.58 4.32
CA ALA A 107 -24.96 -1.73 5.01
C ALA A 107 -23.91 -2.76 5.44
N GLY A 108 -22.99 -3.14 4.54
CA GLY A 108 -21.89 -4.08 4.81
C GLY A 108 -20.95 -3.58 5.91
N GLY A 109 -20.53 -2.32 5.86
CA GLY A 109 -19.66 -1.73 6.88
C GLY A 109 -20.32 -1.66 8.28
N VAL A 110 -21.62 -1.36 8.33
CA VAL A 110 -22.40 -1.38 9.58
C VAL A 110 -22.61 -2.82 10.09
N GLY A 111 -22.90 -3.77 9.20
CA GLY A 111 -23.05 -5.19 9.54
C GLY A 111 -21.74 -5.85 9.99
N GLY A 112 -20.63 -5.55 9.33
CA GLY A 112 -19.29 -6.01 9.71
C GLY A 112 -18.82 -5.42 11.03
N TRP A 113 -19.11 -4.15 11.31
CA TRP A 113 -18.82 -3.56 12.63
C TRP A 113 -19.59 -4.26 13.73
N ALA A 114 -20.90 -4.48 13.53
CA ALA A 114 -21.74 -5.17 14.50
C ALA A 114 -21.24 -6.62 14.73
N SER A 115 -20.89 -7.32 13.66
CA SER A 115 -20.37 -8.70 13.71
C SER A 115 -19.01 -8.76 14.42
N SER A 116 -18.08 -7.84 14.12
CA SER A 116 -16.79 -7.72 14.82
C SER A 116 -16.97 -7.62 16.34
N VAL A 117 -17.84 -6.71 16.77
CA VAL A 117 -18.10 -6.47 18.19
C VAL A 117 -18.76 -7.69 18.85
N LEU A 118 -19.68 -8.35 18.15
CA LEU A 118 -20.38 -9.51 18.69
C LEU A 118 -19.51 -10.77 18.75
N MET A 119 -18.60 -10.97 17.80
CA MET A 119 -17.73 -12.15 17.72
C MET A 119 -16.44 -12.02 18.54
N HIS A 120 -15.90 -10.80 18.73
CA HIS A 120 -14.57 -10.61 19.33
C HIS A 120 -14.57 -9.94 20.71
N ALA A 121 -15.64 -9.25 21.11
CA ALA A 121 -15.69 -8.59 22.42
C ALA A 121 -16.62 -9.32 23.40
N ARG A 122 -16.18 -9.54 24.64
CA ARG A 122 -17.05 -10.05 25.71
C ARG A 122 -17.93 -8.93 26.28
N TRP A 123 -19.07 -9.28 26.86
CA TRP A 123 -19.97 -8.28 27.48
C TRP A 123 -19.30 -7.46 28.58
N ARG A 124 -18.42 -8.10 29.37
CA ARG A 124 -17.66 -7.43 30.42
C ARG A 124 -16.64 -6.41 29.90
N ASP A 125 -16.17 -6.59 28.67
CA ASP A 125 -15.08 -5.80 28.09
C ASP A 125 -15.62 -4.66 27.18
N ALA A 126 -16.81 -4.81 26.57
CA ALA A 126 -17.44 -3.78 25.73
C ALA A 126 -18.99 -3.80 25.76
N PRO A 127 -19.65 -3.48 26.90
CA PRO A 127 -21.10 -3.65 27.07
C PRO A 127 -21.93 -2.72 26.17
N VAL A 128 -21.54 -1.45 26.04
CA VAL A 128 -22.26 -0.46 25.22
C VAL A 128 -22.16 -0.81 23.73
N SER A 129 -20.96 -1.12 23.26
CA SER A 129 -20.73 -1.51 21.86
C SER A 129 -21.52 -2.77 21.48
N ARG A 130 -21.56 -3.79 22.35
CA ARG A 130 -22.37 -5.00 22.12
C ARG A 130 -23.87 -4.73 22.10
N ALA A 131 -24.37 -3.83 22.96
CA ALA A 131 -25.79 -3.47 22.97
C ALA A 131 -26.20 -2.80 21.64
N VAL A 132 -25.39 -1.87 21.14
CA VAL A 132 -25.60 -1.21 19.85
C VAL A 132 -25.49 -2.22 18.70
N ALA A 133 -24.47 -3.07 18.70
CA ALA A 133 -24.31 -4.12 17.68
C ALA A 133 -25.51 -5.10 17.64
N ARG A 134 -26.02 -5.54 18.80
CA ARG A 134 -27.23 -6.38 18.89
C ARG A 134 -28.47 -5.67 18.36
N MET A 135 -28.61 -4.38 18.62
CA MET A 135 -29.72 -3.57 18.09
C MET A 135 -29.64 -3.47 16.56
N THR A 136 -28.46 -3.18 16.01
CA THR A 136 -28.20 -3.11 14.57
C THR A 136 -28.47 -4.45 13.87
N THR A 137 -27.99 -5.56 14.45
CA THR A 137 -28.21 -6.92 13.92
C THR A 137 -29.69 -7.31 14.03
N GLY A 138 -30.36 -6.92 15.12
CA GLY A 138 -31.79 -7.11 15.33
C GLY A 138 -32.65 -6.39 14.29
N VAL A 139 -32.32 -5.15 13.95
CA VAL A 139 -32.96 -4.40 12.86
C VAL A 139 -32.73 -5.10 11.51
N GLY A 140 -31.52 -5.59 11.23
CA GLY A 140 -31.23 -6.36 10.01
C GLY A 140 -32.04 -7.66 9.89
N SER A 141 -32.25 -8.37 11.00
CA SER A 141 -33.05 -9.60 11.04
C SER A 141 -34.55 -9.37 10.78
N LEU A 142 -35.09 -8.21 11.19
CA LEU A 142 -36.48 -7.81 10.92
C LEU A 142 -36.76 -7.57 9.43
N PHE A 143 -35.72 -7.28 8.65
CA PHE A 143 -35.81 -7.12 7.19
C PHE A 143 -35.43 -8.39 6.40
N GLY A 144 -35.22 -9.52 7.08
CA GLY A 144 -34.95 -10.82 6.43
C GLY A 144 -33.54 -10.96 5.83
N ALA A 145 -32.60 -10.08 6.20
CA ALA A 145 -31.25 -10.06 5.64
C ALA A 145 -30.26 -11.03 6.33
N ILE A 146 -30.62 -11.58 7.51
CA ILE A 146 -29.75 -12.46 8.30
C ILE A 146 -30.57 -13.68 8.75
N PRO A 147 -30.25 -14.91 8.29
CA PRO A 147 -30.92 -16.13 8.74
C PRO A 147 -30.78 -16.35 10.26
N PRO A 148 -31.79 -16.92 10.95
CA PRO A 148 -31.74 -17.20 12.38
C PRO A 148 -30.52 -18.03 12.82
N GLU A 149 -30.04 -18.92 11.97
CA GLU A 149 -28.91 -19.83 12.21
C GLU A 149 -27.56 -19.08 12.19
N VAL A 150 -27.44 -18.02 11.39
CA VAL A 150 -26.26 -17.14 11.37
C VAL A 150 -26.19 -16.31 12.65
N LYS A 151 -27.33 -16.00 13.27
CA LYS A 151 -27.41 -15.19 14.50
C LYS A 151 -26.74 -15.85 15.70
N SER A 152 -26.84 -17.18 15.85
CA SER A 152 -26.14 -17.92 16.92
C SER A 152 -24.64 -17.97 16.70
N SER A 153 -24.19 -17.99 15.44
CA SER A 153 -22.77 -17.99 15.08
C SER A 153 -22.10 -16.62 15.22
N LEU A 154 -22.89 -15.53 15.22
CA LEU A 154 -22.42 -14.16 15.44
C LEU A 154 -22.15 -13.84 16.92
N GLU A 155 -22.53 -14.71 17.87
CA GLU A 155 -22.20 -14.51 19.28
C GLU A 155 -20.75 -14.90 19.60
N TYR A 156 -20.22 -14.37 20.71
CA TYR A 156 -18.85 -14.66 21.15
C TYR A 156 -18.72 -16.15 21.45
N SER A 157 -17.84 -16.82 20.72
CA SER A 157 -17.63 -18.28 20.70
C SER A 157 -16.15 -18.62 20.86
N SER A 158 -15.78 -19.90 20.92
CA SER A 158 -14.37 -20.30 20.88
C SER A 158 -13.73 -19.89 19.54
N PHE A 159 -12.43 -19.61 19.54
CA PHE A 159 -11.66 -19.33 18.32
C PHE A 159 -11.78 -20.45 17.29
N ARG A 160 -11.83 -21.71 17.74
CA ARG A 160 -12.13 -22.85 16.88
C ARG A 160 -13.48 -22.71 16.17
N GLN A 161 -14.56 -22.43 16.92
CA GLN A 161 -15.91 -22.26 16.34
C GLN A 161 -15.98 -21.07 15.37
N PHE A 162 -15.26 -20.00 15.67
CA PHE A 162 -15.07 -18.89 14.74
C PHE A 162 -14.40 -19.34 13.44
N CYS A 163 -13.33 -20.13 13.52
CA CYS A 163 -12.68 -20.67 12.32
C CYS A 163 -13.61 -21.63 11.55
N GLU A 164 -14.40 -22.48 12.23
CA GLU A 164 -15.38 -23.37 11.60
C GLU A 164 -16.44 -22.60 10.81
N PHE A 165 -16.95 -21.50 11.36
CA PHE A 165 -17.85 -20.60 10.65
C PHE A 165 -17.19 -20.02 9.38
N ASN A 166 -15.94 -19.56 9.51
CA ASN A 166 -15.24 -18.94 8.39
C ASN A 166 -14.90 -19.96 7.28
N VAL A 167 -14.58 -21.22 7.60
CA VAL A 167 -14.42 -22.27 6.56
C VAL A 167 -15.65 -22.36 5.64
N ASP A 168 -16.85 -22.28 6.20
CA ASP A 168 -18.09 -22.29 5.42
C ASP A 168 -18.31 -20.95 4.67
N ALA A 169 -17.94 -19.83 5.29
CA ALA A 169 -18.00 -18.50 4.66
C ALA A 169 -17.09 -18.42 3.42
N GLU A 170 -15.82 -18.80 3.53
CA GLU A 170 -14.85 -18.83 2.43
C GLU A 170 -15.32 -19.74 1.28
N LYS A 171 -15.86 -20.92 1.59
CA LYS A 171 -16.40 -21.82 0.56
C LYS A 171 -17.56 -21.21 -0.23
N THR A 172 -18.41 -20.44 0.42
CA THR A 172 -19.51 -19.75 -0.28
C THR A 172 -19.01 -18.56 -1.10
N ALA A 173 -17.98 -17.85 -0.66
CA ALA A 173 -17.32 -16.82 -1.45
C ALA A 173 -16.64 -17.43 -2.69
N PHE A 174 -15.91 -18.54 -2.53
CA PHE A 174 -15.34 -19.32 -3.62
C PHE A 174 -16.40 -19.68 -4.68
N LEU A 175 -17.56 -20.22 -4.27
CA LEU A 175 -18.65 -20.56 -5.19
C LEU A 175 -19.21 -19.32 -5.93
N CYS A 176 -19.36 -18.20 -5.21
CA CYS A 176 -19.80 -16.94 -5.79
C CYS A 176 -18.86 -16.50 -6.92
N TRP A 177 -17.56 -16.50 -6.64
CA TRP A 177 -16.52 -16.10 -7.57
C TRP A 177 -16.34 -17.06 -8.74
N SER A 178 -16.44 -18.37 -8.49
CA SER A 178 -16.49 -19.41 -9.52
C SER A 178 -17.61 -19.15 -10.53
N ARG A 179 -18.80 -18.78 -10.04
CA ARG A 179 -19.95 -18.47 -10.89
C ARG A 179 -19.76 -17.16 -11.66
N ILE A 180 -19.25 -16.11 -11.00
CA ILE A 180 -18.89 -14.84 -11.66
C ILE A 180 -17.93 -15.09 -12.81
N ARG A 181 -16.86 -15.87 -12.56
CA ARG A 181 -15.87 -16.22 -13.59
C ARG A 181 -16.51 -16.99 -14.74
N GLN A 182 -17.33 -18.00 -14.46
CA GLN A 182 -18.01 -18.79 -15.48
C GLN A 182 -18.91 -17.92 -16.38
N LEU A 183 -19.65 -16.99 -15.78
CA LEU A 183 -20.48 -16.04 -16.55
C LEU A 183 -19.60 -15.11 -17.38
N ALA A 184 -18.49 -14.65 -16.82
CA ALA A 184 -17.57 -13.73 -17.46
C ALA A 184 -16.82 -14.35 -18.65
N GLU A 185 -16.42 -15.63 -18.57
CA GLU A 185 -15.73 -16.35 -19.65
C GLU A 185 -16.60 -16.48 -20.92
N ASN A 186 -17.92 -16.41 -20.77
CA ASN A 186 -18.87 -16.48 -21.89
C ASN A 186 -19.19 -15.10 -22.49
N GLU A 187 -18.66 -14.01 -21.93
CA GLU A 187 -18.91 -12.64 -22.37
C GLU A 187 -17.74 -12.10 -23.21
N SER A 188 -17.99 -11.85 -24.50
CA SER A 188 -16.98 -11.37 -25.47
C SER A 188 -16.37 -10.00 -25.16
N ASN A 189 -16.97 -9.22 -24.26
CA ASN A 189 -16.55 -7.85 -23.92
C ASN A 189 -15.75 -7.74 -22.61
N ILE A 190 -15.46 -8.87 -21.96
CA ILE A 190 -14.66 -8.91 -20.74
C ILE A 190 -13.17 -9.07 -21.09
N SER A 191 -12.33 -8.24 -20.47
CA SER A 191 -10.89 -8.26 -20.73
C SER A 191 -10.22 -9.49 -20.09
N ALA A 192 -9.14 -9.97 -20.71
CA ALA A 192 -8.34 -11.08 -20.16
C ALA A 192 -7.72 -10.75 -18.78
N ALA A 193 -7.44 -9.47 -18.51
CA ALA A 193 -6.97 -9.02 -17.21
C ALA A 193 -8.05 -9.21 -16.12
N LEU A 194 -9.30 -8.85 -16.41
CA LEU A 194 -10.43 -9.01 -15.50
C LEU A 194 -10.71 -10.48 -15.17
N LEU A 195 -10.60 -11.38 -16.16
CA LEU A 195 -10.72 -12.83 -15.93
C LEU A 195 -9.57 -13.37 -15.06
N THR A 196 -8.36 -12.85 -15.26
CA THR A 196 -7.20 -13.19 -14.42
C THR A 196 -7.43 -12.78 -12.97
N ASP A 197 -8.00 -11.59 -12.74
CA ASP A 197 -8.31 -11.13 -11.39
C ASP A 197 -9.40 -11.99 -10.72
N PHE A 198 -10.46 -12.40 -11.43
CA PHE A 198 -11.46 -13.31 -10.85
C PHE A 198 -10.88 -14.66 -10.46
N ARG A 199 -9.98 -15.22 -11.29
CA ARG A 199 -9.26 -16.46 -10.96
C ARG A 199 -8.35 -16.29 -9.76
N ARG A 200 -7.81 -15.09 -9.58
CA ARG A 200 -6.96 -14.77 -8.44
C ARG A 200 -7.79 -14.73 -7.16
N ILE A 201 -8.89 -13.97 -7.15
CA ILE A 201 -9.81 -13.90 -6.01
C ILE A 201 -10.29 -15.31 -5.64
N GLU A 202 -10.74 -16.11 -6.62
CA GLU A 202 -11.14 -17.52 -6.41
C GLU A 202 -10.05 -18.35 -5.70
N ARG A 203 -8.77 -18.15 -6.02
CA ARG A 203 -7.65 -18.82 -5.32
C ARG A 203 -7.39 -18.26 -3.94
N ASP A 204 -7.60 -16.96 -3.74
CA ASP A 204 -7.42 -16.29 -2.45
C ASP A 204 -8.47 -16.85 -1.46
N GLU A 205 -9.74 -16.92 -1.84
CA GLU A 205 -10.83 -17.56 -1.06
C GLU A 205 -10.51 -19.04 -0.71
N GLU A 206 -9.95 -19.80 -1.66
CA GLU A 206 -9.56 -21.19 -1.43
C GLU A 206 -8.48 -21.29 -0.35
N ARG A 207 -7.45 -20.44 -0.42
CA ARG A 207 -6.34 -20.41 0.55
C ARG A 207 -6.81 -19.92 1.92
N HIS A 208 -7.69 -18.94 1.98
CA HIS A 208 -8.33 -18.50 3.23
C HIS A 208 -9.09 -19.66 3.88
N GLY A 209 -9.89 -20.39 3.09
CA GLY A 209 -10.61 -21.57 3.57
C GLY A 209 -9.67 -22.67 4.10
N GLN A 210 -8.53 -22.90 3.45
CA GLN A 210 -7.50 -23.82 3.90
C GLN A 210 -6.85 -23.37 5.22
N LEU A 211 -6.58 -22.06 5.40
CA LEU A 211 -6.03 -21.51 6.64
C LEU A 211 -7.00 -21.66 7.81
N PHE A 212 -8.27 -21.29 7.63
CA PHE A 212 -9.26 -21.49 8.67
C PHE A 212 -9.44 -22.97 9.00
N GLN A 213 -9.43 -23.85 8.00
CA GLN A 213 -9.51 -25.29 8.22
C GLN A 213 -8.31 -25.84 8.99
N LEU A 214 -7.11 -25.30 8.72
CA LEU A 214 -5.91 -25.59 9.49
C LEU A 214 -6.06 -25.15 10.95
N PHE A 215 -6.55 -23.92 11.20
CA PHE A 215 -6.77 -23.44 12.56
C PHE A 215 -7.81 -24.27 13.32
N VAL A 216 -8.88 -24.75 12.67
CA VAL A 216 -9.83 -25.69 13.28
C VAL A 216 -9.15 -26.98 13.75
N GLN A 217 -8.14 -27.47 13.00
CA GLN A 217 -7.38 -28.67 13.37
C GLN A 217 -6.29 -28.38 14.41
N THR A 218 -5.85 -27.13 14.52
CA THR A 218 -4.85 -26.69 15.49
C THR A 218 -5.42 -26.53 16.89
N PHE A 219 -6.70 -26.12 17.01
CA PHE A 219 -7.32 -25.79 18.30
C PHE A 219 -8.37 -26.80 18.76
N ASP A 220 -8.46 -27.01 20.07
CA ASP A 220 -9.55 -27.73 20.71
C ASP A 220 -10.75 -26.81 21.04
N GLU A 221 -11.75 -27.32 21.76
CA GLU A 221 -12.95 -26.55 22.13
C GLU A 221 -12.66 -25.44 23.16
N ASN A 222 -11.52 -25.49 23.86
CA ASN A 222 -11.10 -24.54 24.88
C ASN A 222 -10.08 -23.53 24.37
N ASP A 223 -9.87 -23.45 23.05
CA ASP A 223 -8.86 -22.61 22.39
C ASP A 223 -7.42 -22.93 22.83
N GLN A 224 -7.18 -24.18 23.24
CA GLN A 224 -5.84 -24.73 23.48
C GLN A 224 -5.35 -25.46 22.24
N ILE A 225 -4.02 -25.57 22.12
CA ILE A 225 -3.38 -26.31 21.05
C ILE A 225 -3.74 -27.80 21.20
N ALA A 226 -4.32 -28.38 20.16
CA ALA A 226 -4.71 -29.78 20.12
C ALA A 226 -3.49 -30.73 20.21
N GLU A 227 -3.71 -31.96 20.68
CA GLU A 227 -2.65 -32.95 20.84
C GLU A 227 -1.86 -33.19 19.54
N GLY A 228 -0.53 -33.18 19.63
CA GLY A 228 0.37 -33.36 18.48
C GLY A 228 0.48 -32.16 17.54
N GLN A 229 -0.05 -31.01 17.93
CA GLN A 229 0.17 -29.72 17.25
C GLN A 229 1.25 -28.91 17.98
N SER A 230 1.94 -28.03 17.25
CA SER A 230 3.01 -27.16 17.75
C SER A 230 3.20 -25.95 16.84
N ALA A 231 3.89 -24.91 17.31
CA ALA A 231 4.26 -23.74 16.50
C ALA A 231 4.98 -24.14 15.21
N THR A 232 5.96 -25.06 15.29
CA THR A 232 6.70 -25.55 14.12
C THR A 232 5.78 -26.23 13.11
N LYS A 233 4.90 -27.14 13.57
CA LYS A 233 3.98 -27.86 12.69
C LYS A 233 2.96 -26.93 12.06
N LEU A 234 2.50 -25.91 12.82
CA LEU A 234 1.62 -24.88 12.31
C LEU A 234 2.31 -24.05 11.22
N ALA A 235 3.54 -23.58 11.45
CA ALA A 235 4.33 -22.85 10.46
C ALA A 235 4.58 -23.67 9.19
N GLU A 236 4.96 -24.94 9.32
CA GLU A 236 5.12 -25.85 8.18
C GLU A 236 3.83 -26.02 7.38
N ASN A 237 2.68 -26.15 8.04
CA ASN A 237 1.40 -26.31 7.35
C ASN A 237 0.92 -24.99 6.71
N ILE A 238 1.14 -23.84 7.35
CA ILE A 238 0.89 -22.53 6.75
C ILE A 238 1.77 -22.34 5.50
N SER A 239 3.06 -22.72 5.56
CA SER A 239 3.98 -22.59 4.41
C SER A 239 3.50 -23.32 3.16
N LYS A 240 2.77 -24.44 3.32
CA LYS A 240 2.18 -25.21 2.21
C LYS A 240 1.00 -24.51 1.56
N ILE A 241 0.30 -23.63 2.29
CA ILE A 241 -0.82 -22.83 1.80
C ILE A 241 -0.29 -21.56 1.12
N GLY A 242 0.66 -20.87 1.78
CA GLY A 242 1.33 -19.69 1.27
C GLY A 242 2.35 -19.13 2.25
N GLU A 243 3.54 -18.79 1.76
CA GLU A 243 4.63 -18.24 2.58
C GLU A 243 4.36 -16.80 3.03
N GLU A 244 3.48 -16.08 2.34
CA GLU A 244 3.05 -14.73 2.72
C GLU A 244 2.35 -14.71 4.08
N PHE A 245 1.64 -15.79 4.44
CA PHE A 245 0.94 -15.93 5.71
C PHE A 245 1.88 -16.20 6.89
N LEU A 246 3.19 -16.32 6.64
CA LEU A 246 4.19 -16.48 7.69
C LEU A 246 4.89 -15.15 8.01
N PRO A 247 5.18 -14.89 9.31
CA PRO A 247 6.15 -13.88 9.71
C PRO A 247 7.50 -14.14 9.05
N ARG A 248 8.27 -13.08 8.78
CA ARG A 248 9.52 -13.19 8.01
C ARG A 248 10.50 -14.19 8.59
N ARG A 249 10.68 -14.17 9.92
CA ARG A 249 11.60 -15.07 10.65
C ARG A 249 11.28 -16.56 10.46
N MET A 250 10.05 -16.87 10.06
CA MET A 250 9.56 -18.24 9.85
C MET A 250 9.44 -18.62 8.37
N ARG A 251 9.75 -17.71 7.42
CA ARG A 251 9.74 -18.01 5.98
C ARG A 251 10.96 -18.84 5.57
N PRO A 252 10.84 -19.71 4.55
CA PRO A 252 11.98 -20.43 4.01
C PRO A 252 13.09 -19.49 3.48
N ARG A 253 14.36 -19.91 3.60
CA ARG A 253 15.54 -19.09 3.26
C ARG A 253 15.54 -18.52 1.83
N SER A 254 14.95 -19.21 0.85
CA SER A 254 14.84 -18.74 -0.53
C SER A 254 14.02 -17.45 -0.70
N VAL A 255 13.16 -17.12 0.28
CA VAL A 255 12.31 -15.92 0.30
C VAL A 255 12.95 -14.77 1.09
N ILE A 256 13.90 -15.10 1.98
CA ILE A 256 14.64 -14.15 2.82
C ILE A 256 15.65 -13.33 2.00
N ASP A 257 15.90 -13.70 0.73
CA ASP A 257 16.81 -12.97 -0.16
C ASP A 257 16.35 -11.54 -0.51
N SER A 258 15.06 -11.22 -0.32
CA SER A 258 14.59 -9.83 -0.42
C SER A 258 15.14 -9.01 0.75
N PRO A 259 15.80 -7.86 0.51
CA PRO A 259 16.39 -7.06 1.57
C PRO A 259 15.34 -6.35 2.45
N LEU A 260 14.08 -6.27 1.99
CA LEU A 260 13.05 -5.51 2.69
C LEU A 260 12.55 -6.22 3.95
N GLY A 261 12.58 -5.51 5.08
CA GLY A 261 12.10 -6.02 6.36
C GLY A 261 13.06 -6.99 7.05
N SER A 262 14.33 -7.01 6.65
CA SER A 262 15.36 -7.79 7.34
C SER A 262 15.83 -7.15 8.64
N GLY A 263 15.48 -5.88 8.90
CA GLY A 263 15.98 -5.12 10.06
C GLY A 263 17.46 -4.76 9.92
N GLY A 264 17.93 -4.56 8.68
CA GLY A 264 19.35 -4.30 8.41
C GLY A 264 19.86 -2.97 8.98
N SER A 265 21.18 -2.82 9.04
CA SER A 265 21.81 -1.58 9.53
C SER A 265 21.55 -0.39 8.60
N VAL A 266 21.35 0.78 9.19
CA VAL A 266 21.07 2.06 8.53
C VAL A 266 22.17 3.06 8.86
N PHE A 267 22.89 3.51 7.84
CA PHE A 267 23.90 4.54 7.97
C PHE A 267 23.24 5.91 7.98
N VAL A 268 23.51 6.71 9.00
CA VAL A 268 23.01 8.08 9.11
C VAL A 268 24.18 9.03 9.34
N ILE A 269 24.52 9.82 8.34
CA ILE A 269 25.58 10.82 8.44
C ILE A 269 24.96 12.22 8.45
N ARG A 270 25.33 13.00 9.47
CA ARG A 270 24.94 14.39 9.66
C ARG A 270 26.12 15.31 9.32
N GLY A 271 25.85 16.40 8.61
CA GLY A 271 26.76 17.52 8.44
C GLY A 271 26.48 18.68 9.38
N ASP A 272 27.42 19.61 9.45
CA ASP A 272 27.37 20.83 10.27
C ASP A 272 26.90 22.04 9.46
N SER A 273 27.11 22.04 8.13
CA SER A 273 26.69 23.11 7.25
C SER A 273 26.21 22.61 5.88
N THR A 274 25.45 23.44 5.16
CA THR A 274 24.94 23.11 3.83
C THR A 274 26.05 22.85 2.81
N ASP A 275 27.19 23.53 2.95
CA ASP A 275 28.31 23.46 1.99
C ASP A 275 29.05 22.13 2.04
N GLN A 276 28.88 21.36 3.12
CA GLN A 276 29.50 20.04 3.29
C GLN A 276 28.77 18.93 2.51
N LYS A 277 27.66 19.24 1.82
CA LYS A 277 26.78 18.24 1.16
C LYS A 277 27.57 17.20 0.37
N LYS A 278 28.42 17.69 -0.55
CA LYS A 278 29.22 16.85 -1.45
C LYS A 278 30.13 15.92 -0.66
N THR A 279 30.93 16.47 0.24
CA THR A 279 31.92 15.72 1.03
C THR A 279 31.26 14.68 1.93
N ILE A 280 30.14 15.03 2.56
CA ILE A 280 29.40 14.11 3.43
C ILE A 280 28.70 13.02 2.62
N PHE A 281 28.19 13.35 1.43
CA PHE A 281 27.64 12.34 0.54
C PHE A 281 28.72 11.38 0.01
N ASP A 282 29.90 11.86 -0.38
CA ASP A 282 31.03 11.00 -0.76
C ASP A 282 31.41 10.06 0.39
N ARG A 283 31.50 10.59 1.61
CA ARG A 283 31.78 9.79 2.80
C ARG A 283 30.71 8.70 2.99
N LEU A 284 29.44 9.06 2.88
CA LEU A 284 28.33 8.09 2.97
C LEU A 284 28.47 6.97 1.95
N LEU A 285 28.69 7.29 0.67
CA LEU A 285 28.79 6.29 -0.39
C LEU A 285 29.94 5.29 -0.16
N ASN A 286 31.04 5.74 0.44
CA ASN A 286 32.17 4.89 0.80
C ASN A 286 31.90 4.03 2.04
N GLU A 287 31.17 4.53 3.03
CA GLU A 287 30.97 3.85 4.31
C GLU A 287 29.73 2.95 4.34
N CYS A 288 28.68 3.25 3.57
CA CYS A 288 27.37 2.60 3.71
C CYS A 288 27.26 1.19 3.11
N GLY A 289 28.36 0.65 2.56
CA GLY A 289 28.38 -0.69 1.99
C GLY A 289 27.71 -0.81 0.61
N LEU A 290 27.47 0.30 -0.10
CA LEU A 290 26.86 0.30 -1.44
C LEU A 290 27.63 -0.58 -2.44
N LEU A 291 28.96 -0.42 -2.53
CA LEU A 291 29.79 -1.22 -3.43
C LEU A 291 29.85 -2.69 -3.03
N ALA A 292 29.81 -2.99 -1.73
CA ALA A 292 29.76 -4.37 -1.24
C ALA A 292 28.44 -5.05 -1.66
N ALA A 293 27.30 -4.36 -1.51
CA ALA A 293 26.01 -4.85 -1.95
C ALA A 293 25.96 -5.04 -3.48
N LEU A 294 26.53 -4.11 -4.25
CA LEU A 294 26.66 -4.24 -5.70
C LEU A 294 27.54 -5.44 -6.09
N ASN A 295 28.66 -5.65 -5.40
CA ASN A 295 29.57 -6.77 -5.65
C ASN A 295 28.94 -8.13 -5.35
N GLU A 296 28.22 -8.23 -4.22
CA GLU A 296 27.46 -9.42 -3.85
C GLU A 296 26.41 -9.75 -4.92
N ARG A 297 25.69 -8.74 -5.40
CA ARG A 297 24.69 -8.91 -6.46
C ARG A 297 25.33 -9.33 -7.79
N ALA A 298 26.40 -8.66 -8.21
CA ALA A 298 27.14 -8.99 -9.43
C ALA A 298 27.65 -10.44 -9.39
N SER A 299 28.20 -10.86 -8.25
CA SER A 299 28.69 -12.23 -8.03
C SER A 299 27.56 -13.27 -8.15
N ARG A 300 26.38 -13.00 -7.55
CA ARG A 300 25.21 -13.88 -7.68
C ARG A 300 24.70 -14.00 -9.11
N LEU A 301 24.78 -12.91 -9.88
CA LEU A 301 24.37 -12.88 -11.28
C LEU A 301 25.45 -13.42 -12.24
N GLY A 302 26.66 -13.72 -11.75
CA GLY A 302 27.78 -14.12 -12.60
C GLY A 302 28.25 -13.01 -13.55
N LYS A 303 28.06 -11.74 -13.19
CA LYS A 303 28.34 -10.56 -14.02
C LYS A 303 29.51 -9.75 -13.48
N ARG A 304 30.26 -9.10 -14.37
CA ARG A 304 31.23 -8.05 -14.01
C ARG A 304 30.51 -6.70 -13.90
N PHE A 305 31.09 -5.73 -13.18
CA PHE A 305 30.48 -4.40 -13.02
C PHE A 305 30.20 -3.71 -14.36
N ALA A 306 31.09 -3.89 -15.34
CA ALA A 306 30.93 -3.33 -16.68
C ALA A 306 29.72 -3.89 -17.46
N GLU A 307 29.15 -5.00 -17.00
CA GLU A 307 27.97 -5.67 -17.57
C GLU A 307 26.71 -5.44 -16.72
N MET A 308 26.86 -4.82 -15.54
CA MET A 308 25.75 -4.51 -14.65
C MET A 308 25.01 -3.28 -15.16
N THR A 309 23.68 -3.36 -15.11
CA THR A 309 22.79 -2.20 -15.27
C THR A 309 22.28 -1.75 -13.91
N VAL A 310 22.48 -0.48 -13.56
CA VAL A 310 22.02 0.11 -12.30
C VAL A 310 20.93 1.14 -12.56
N ALA A 311 19.72 0.90 -12.03
CA ALA A 311 18.63 1.85 -12.09
C ALA A 311 18.52 2.63 -10.77
N ILE A 312 18.43 3.96 -10.88
CA ILE A 312 18.25 4.89 -9.78
C ILE A 312 16.90 5.58 -9.96
N LYS A 313 16.06 5.52 -8.93
CA LYS A 313 14.78 6.22 -8.87
C LYS A 313 14.94 7.48 -8.01
N PRO A 314 15.27 8.65 -8.59
CA PRO A 314 15.18 9.93 -7.89
C PRO A 314 13.71 10.33 -7.67
N THR A 315 13.49 11.54 -7.13
CA THR A 315 12.16 12.16 -7.09
C THR A 315 12.21 13.64 -7.48
N PHE A 316 11.68 13.96 -8.66
CA PHE A 316 11.64 15.35 -9.14
C PHE A 316 10.32 15.73 -9.84
N MET A 317 9.46 14.76 -10.16
CA MET A 317 8.24 15.08 -10.91
C MET A 317 7.25 15.91 -10.13
N LEU A 318 7.26 15.94 -8.79
CA LEU A 318 6.41 16.88 -8.05
C LEU A 318 6.91 18.33 -8.09
N GLY A 319 8.12 18.57 -8.60
CA GLY A 319 8.66 19.91 -8.80
C GLY A 319 7.79 20.73 -9.74
N TYR A 320 7.51 21.97 -9.37
CA TYR A 320 6.55 22.84 -10.06
C TYR A 320 7.04 24.27 -10.29
N SER A 321 8.09 24.70 -9.59
CA SER A 321 8.70 26.03 -9.75
C SER A 321 10.11 26.06 -9.16
N HIS A 322 11.03 26.81 -9.77
CA HIS A 322 12.34 27.11 -9.16
C HIS A 322 12.24 27.91 -7.85
N LYS A 323 11.11 28.59 -7.61
CA LYS A 323 10.88 29.31 -6.36
C LYS A 323 10.65 28.37 -5.17
N ASP A 324 10.31 27.11 -5.43
CA ASP A 324 10.17 26.07 -4.42
C ASP A 324 10.77 24.73 -4.92
N PRO A 325 12.08 24.51 -4.70
CA PRO A 325 12.74 23.25 -5.06
C PRO A 325 12.54 22.16 -3.98
N SER A 326 11.72 22.36 -2.94
CA SER A 326 11.72 21.49 -1.77
C SER A 326 11.28 20.05 -2.07
N VAL A 327 10.47 19.86 -3.10
CA VAL A 327 9.97 18.54 -3.53
C VAL A 327 10.83 17.91 -4.63
N VAL A 328 12.04 18.41 -4.85
CA VAL A 328 12.94 17.94 -5.89
C VAL A 328 14.23 17.44 -5.22
N SER A 329 14.62 16.19 -5.50
CA SER A 329 15.95 15.67 -5.17
C SER A 329 17.02 16.56 -5.78
N ASP A 330 18.16 16.74 -5.13
CA ASP A 330 19.21 17.58 -5.72
C ASP A 330 19.83 16.87 -6.94
N PRO A 331 19.80 17.47 -8.15
CA PRO A 331 20.39 16.87 -9.35
C PRO A 331 21.89 16.60 -9.20
N LYS A 332 22.61 17.38 -8.37
CA LYS A 332 24.03 17.15 -8.09
C LYS A 332 24.27 15.89 -7.26
N THR A 333 23.37 15.58 -6.32
CA THR A 333 23.43 14.34 -5.54
C THR A 333 23.27 13.12 -6.46
N LEU A 334 22.32 13.17 -7.40
CA LEU A 334 22.14 12.11 -8.38
C LEU A 334 23.36 11.94 -9.30
N ASP A 335 23.89 13.06 -9.83
CA ASP A 335 25.10 13.06 -10.66
C ASP A 335 26.30 12.48 -9.92
N GLN A 336 26.50 12.85 -8.64
CA GLN A 336 27.57 12.33 -7.80
C GLN A 336 27.44 10.82 -7.55
N LEU A 337 26.23 10.33 -7.26
CA LEU A 337 25.96 8.89 -7.14
C LEU A 337 26.25 8.15 -8.45
N ALA A 338 25.81 8.70 -9.58
CA ALA A 338 26.03 8.08 -10.89
C ALA A 338 27.52 8.03 -11.25
N ARG A 339 28.30 9.07 -10.95
CA ARG A 339 29.76 9.08 -11.12
C ARG A 339 30.44 8.05 -10.23
N PHE A 340 30.07 8.00 -8.94
CA PHE A 340 30.60 7.00 -8.02
C PHE A 340 30.42 5.56 -8.54
N LEU A 341 29.25 5.25 -9.10
CA LEU A 341 28.98 3.94 -9.71
C LEU A 341 29.82 3.71 -10.99
N ARG A 342 29.98 4.73 -11.84
CA ARG A 342 30.80 4.65 -13.05
C ARG A 342 32.29 4.47 -12.75
N ASP A 343 32.79 5.19 -11.75
CA ASP A 343 34.17 5.10 -11.30
C ASP A 343 34.47 3.71 -10.71
N ALA A 344 33.47 3.07 -10.09
CA ALA A 344 33.55 1.67 -9.68
C ALA A 344 33.50 0.67 -10.86
N GLY A 345 33.15 1.12 -12.07
CA GLY A 345 33.18 0.33 -13.30
C GLY A 345 31.81 -0.01 -13.91
N VAL A 346 30.71 0.50 -13.35
CA VAL A 346 29.36 0.33 -13.94
C VAL A 346 29.24 1.17 -15.21
N ARG A 347 28.85 0.54 -16.33
CA ARG A 347 28.74 1.25 -17.62
C ARG A 347 27.36 1.82 -17.91
N ASP A 348 26.30 1.12 -17.50
CA ASP A 348 24.91 1.56 -17.72
C ASP A 348 24.27 1.98 -16.40
N VAL A 349 24.12 3.30 -16.23
CA VAL A 349 23.43 3.92 -15.09
C VAL A 349 22.20 4.65 -15.63
N ILE A 350 21.04 4.29 -15.09
CA ILE A 350 19.73 4.80 -15.48
C ILE A 350 19.20 5.68 -14.36
N ALA A 351 18.75 6.89 -14.70
CA ALA A 351 17.86 7.67 -13.85
C ALA A 351 16.45 7.48 -14.40
N ILE A 352 15.55 6.88 -13.62
CA ILE A 352 14.19 6.60 -14.05
C ILE A 352 13.18 7.34 -13.19
N GLU A 353 12.16 7.91 -13.81
CA GLU A 353 11.06 8.57 -13.12
C GLU A 353 9.78 8.45 -13.96
N GLY A 354 8.61 8.58 -13.33
CA GLY A 354 7.31 8.52 -13.98
C GLY A 354 6.50 9.81 -13.82
N PRO A 355 5.64 10.16 -14.79
CA PRO A 355 4.78 11.33 -14.67
C PRO A 355 3.79 11.20 -13.51
N ASN A 356 3.34 12.36 -13.03
CA ASN A 356 2.33 12.47 -11.98
C ASN A 356 1.14 13.29 -12.47
N ILE A 357 0.11 13.39 -11.63
CA ILE A 357 -1.17 14.03 -11.94
C ILE A 357 -1.11 15.49 -12.42
N TYR A 358 0.02 16.20 -12.27
CA TYR A 358 0.13 17.57 -12.77
C TYR A 358 0.13 17.63 -14.31
N ASP A 359 0.51 16.56 -15.00
CA ASP A 359 0.47 16.48 -16.46
C ASP A 359 -0.97 16.50 -17.04
N GLU A 360 -1.97 16.15 -16.24
CA GLU A 360 -3.41 16.27 -16.59
C GLU A 360 -3.88 17.74 -16.66
N PHE A 361 -3.12 18.67 -16.07
CA PHE A 361 -3.51 20.07 -15.93
C PHE A 361 -2.56 21.04 -16.63
N TYR A 362 -1.29 20.68 -16.78
CA TYR A 362 -0.24 21.53 -17.33
C TYR A 362 0.56 20.78 -18.40
N GLY A 363 0.85 21.47 -19.50
CA GLY A 363 1.72 20.98 -20.57
C GLY A 363 3.20 21.07 -20.21
N ARG A 364 4.05 20.45 -21.04
CA ARG A 364 5.51 20.34 -20.83
C ARG A 364 5.88 19.67 -19.50
N ARG A 365 5.12 18.63 -19.16
CA ARG A 365 5.26 17.86 -17.92
C ARG A 365 5.75 16.43 -18.17
N SER A 366 6.34 16.17 -19.34
CA SER A 366 7.03 14.89 -19.57
C SER A 366 8.21 14.77 -18.61
N VAL A 367 8.69 13.54 -18.35
CA VAL A 367 9.86 13.34 -17.48
C VAL A 367 11.08 14.11 -17.99
N ARG A 368 11.23 14.18 -19.33
CA ARG A 368 12.30 14.95 -19.98
C ARG A 368 12.19 16.46 -19.71
N ASP A 369 11.00 17.05 -19.89
CA ASP A 369 10.80 18.49 -19.73
C ASP A 369 11.09 18.94 -18.28
N VAL A 370 10.59 18.17 -17.30
CA VAL A 370 10.79 18.48 -15.88
C VAL A 370 12.24 18.25 -15.47
N ALA A 371 12.87 17.20 -15.98
CA ALA A 371 14.30 16.94 -15.78
C ALA A 371 15.17 18.09 -16.32
N GLU A 372 14.90 18.56 -17.54
CA GLU A 372 15.62 19.70 -18.12
C GLU A 372 15.43 20.97 -17.29
N TYR A 373 14.19 21.29 -16.90
CA TYR A 373 13.88 22.45 -16.06
C TYR A 373 14.68 22.43 -14.75
N PHE A 374 14.71 21.30 -14.03
CA PHE A 374 15.43 21.19 -12.75
C PHE A 374 16.91 20.80 -12.87
N GLY A 375 17.47 20.67 -14.08
CA GLY A 375 18.90 20.42 -14.29
C GLY A 375 19.36 18.96 -14.13
N PHE A 376 18.47 17.99 -14.34
CA PHE A 376 18.79 16.55 -14.39
C PHE A 376 19.32 16.13 -15.77
N THR A 377 20.41 16.77 -16.22
CA THR A 377 20.94 16.66 -17.59
C THR A 377 22.35 16.07 -17.64
N SER A 378 22.81 15.43 -16.56
CA SER A 378 24.18 14.91 -16.49
C SER A 378 24.42 13.76 -17.51
N PRO A 379 25.60 13.70 -18.16
CA PRO A 379 25.98 12.57 -19.00
C PRO A 379 26.32 11.29 -18.20
N SER A 380 26.38 11.37 -16.87
CA SER A 380 26.71 10.23 -16.01
C SER A 380 25.58 9.20 -15.92
N TYR A 381 24.37 9.52 -16.36
CA TYR A 381 23.24 8.61 -16.45
C TYR A 381 22.42 8.89 -17.71
N ARG A 382 21.62 7.92 -18.13
CA ARG A 382 20.55 8.13 -19.11
C ARG A 382 19.21 8.27 -18.41
N LEU A 383 18.40 9.23 -18.85
CA LEU A 383 17.06 9.46 -18.32
C LEU A 383 16.05 8.55 -19.01
N VAL A 384 15.18 7.90 -18.24
CA VAL A 384 14.08 7.06 -18.73
C VAL A 384 12.76 7.58 -18.17
N ASP A 385 11.78 7.78 -19.06
CA ASP A 385 10.40 8.03 -18.69
C ASP A 385 9.69 6.69 -18.47
N ALA A 386 9.28 6.41 -17.23
CA ALA A 386 8.64 5.16 -16.87
C ALA A 386 7.31 4.97 -17.63
N SER A 387 6.62 6.03 -18.04
CA SER A 387 5.34 5.91 -18.76
C SER A 387 5.49 5.36 -20.18
N ASP A 388 6.62 5.66 -20.84
CA ASP A 388 6.97 5.11 -22.16
C ASP A 388 7.66 3.74 -22.07
N ASP A 389 8.10 3.34 -20.87
CA ASP A 389 8.91 2.15 -20.61
C ASP A 389 8.11 1.01 -19.95
N GLN A 390 6.77 1.00 -20.06
CA GLN A 390 5.93 0.00 -19.42
C GLN A 390 5.94 -1.36 -20.15
N VAL A 391 6.00 -2.43 -19.38
CA VAL A 391 5.82 -3.82 -19.84
C VAL A 391 4.83 -4.56 -18.94
N GLY A 392 4.11 -5.52 -19.51
CA GLY A 392 3.26 -6.43 -18.75
C GLY A 392 4.08 -7.18 -17.70
N HIS A 393 3.56 -7.23 -16.47
CA HIS A 393 4.22 -7.91 -15.35
C HIS A 393 3.17 -8.62 -14.48
N PRO A 394 3.25 -9.95 -14.35
CA PRO A 394 2.39 -10.68 -13.44
C PRO A 394 2.88 -10.50 -12.01
N TYR A 395 2.06 -9.88 -11.17
CA TYR A 395 2.35 -9.75 -9.74
C TYR A 395 1.86 -10.98 -8.98
N ALA A 396 2.73 -11.58 -8.18
CA ALA A 396 2.39 -12.74 -7.35
C ALA A 396 1.30 -12.41 -6.32
N ARG A 397 1.28 -11.18 -5.80
CA ARG A 397 0.37 -10.64 -4.77
C ARG A 397 -0.30 -9.35 -5.25
N GLY A 398 -1.48 -9.01 -4.72
CA GLY A 398 -2.23 -7.78 -5.02
C GLY A 398 -2.96 -7.75 -6.38
N MET A 399 -3.77 -6.72 -6.62
CA MET A 399 -4.67 -6.62 -7.77
C MET A 399 -4.64 -5.27 -8.47
N ALA A 400 -5.22 -5.21 -9.68
CA ALA A 400 -5.43 -3.99 -10.48
C ALA A 400 -4.15 -3.20 -10.85
N GLN A 401 -2.99 -3.86 -10.83
CA GLN A 401 -1.76 -3.38 -11.41
C GLN A 401 -1.15 -4.49 -12.26
N TYR A 402 -0.84 -4.18 -13.52
CA TYR A 402 -0.46 -5.17 -14.52
C TYR A 402 0.82 -4.83 -15.28
N THR A 403 1.42 -3.69 -14.97
CA THR A 403 2.61 -3.19 -15.66
C THR A 403 3.65 -2.65 -14.69
N VAL A 404 4.89 -2.67 -15.15
CA VAL A 404 6.06 -2.07 -14.50
C VAL A 404 6.98 -1.51 -15.57
N SER A 405 7.80 -0.52 -15.22
CA SER A 405 8.91 -0.12 -16.07
C SER A 405 9.86 -1.29 -16.33
N ARG A 406 10.15 -1.53 -17.61
CA ARG A 406 11.12 -2.53 -18.06
C ARG A 406 12.50 -2.24 -17.49
N SER A 407 12.96 -1.00 -17.59
CA SER A 407 14.28 -0.57 -17.11
C SER A 407 14.44 -0.76 -15.61
N TRP A 408 13.38 -0.60 -14.80
CA TRP A 408 13.44 -0.90 -13.37
C TRP A 408 13.43 -2.41 -13.09
N ARG A 409 12.52 -3.15 -13.73
CA ARG A 409 12.37 -4.60 -13.53
C ARG A 409 13.64 -5.36 -13.94
N ASP A 410 14.21 -5.00 -15.09
CA ASP A 410 15.32 -5.72 -15.73
C ASP A 410 16.69 -5.22 -15.25
N ALA A 411 16.76 -4.14 -14.47
CA ALA A 411 18.02 -3.68 -13.88
C ALA A 411 18.60 -4.72 -12.92
N ASP A 412 19.92 -4.91 -13.01
CA ASP A 412 20.67 -5.85 -12.17
C ASP A 412 20.76 -5.37 -10.71
N PHE A 413 20.83 -4.04 -10.54
CA PHE A 413 20.84 -3.36 -9.25
C PHE A 413 19.90 -2.14 -9.29
N ARG A 414 19.22 -1.87 -8.17
CA ARG A 414 18.14 -0.87 -8.07
C ARG A 414 18.36 -0.01 -6.84
N ILE A 415 18.33 1.30 -6.99
CA ILE A 415 18.54 2.27 -5.91
C ILE A 415 17.32 3.18 -5.81
N SER A 416 16.67 3.22 -4.66
CA SER A 416 15.68 4.26 -4.36
C SER A 416 16.40 5.48 -3.80
N LEU A 417 16.45 6.59 -4.56
CA LEU A 417 17.00 7.87 -4.11
C LEU A 417 15.84 8.80 -3.73
N GLY A 418 15.33 8.62 -2.52
CA GLY A 418 14.22 9.40 -1.99
C GLY A 418 14.67 10.77 -1.48
N LYS A 419 13.71 11.69 -1.33
CA LYS A 419 13.86 12.92 -0.54
C LYS A 419 12.85 12.89 0.60
N MET A 420 13.30 13.19 1.82
CA MET A 420 12.43 13.23 2.99
C MET A 420 11.36 14.31 2.82
N ARG A 421 10.08 13.97 3.08
CA ARG A 421 8.96 14.93 3.07
C ARG A 421 7.91 14.51 4.08
N SER A 422 7.18 15.45 4.65
CA SER A 422 5.95 15.14 5.38
C SER A 422 4.79 14.82 4.42
N HIS A 423 3.82 14.02 4.87
CA HIS A 423 2.63 13.68 4.10
C HIS A 423 1.38 13.68 4.99
N PRO A 424 0.25 14.31 4.60
CA PRO A 424 -0.95 14.44 5.45
C PRO A 424 -1.70 13.14 5.77
N ILE A 425 -1.23 12.00 5.26
CA ILE A 425 -1.89 10.69 5.37
C ILE A 425 -0.85 9.68 5.82
N GLU A 426 0.27 9.62 5.10
CA GLU A 426 1.38 8.71 5.44
C GLU A 426 2.27 9.20 6.58
N LEU A 427 2.01 10.40 7.13
CA LEU A 427 2.90 11.17 8.02
C LEU A 427 4.19 11.62 7.34
N ALA A 428 4.81 10.75 6.54
CA ALA A 428 6.01 11.01 5.76
C ALA A 428 6.02 10.27 4.42
N TYR A 429 6.67 10.86 3.44
CA TYR A 429 6.98 10.27 2.15
C TYR A 429 8.49 10.05 2.08
N LEU A 430 8.90 8.79 2.03
CA LEU A 430 10.29 8.36 2.21
C LEU A 430 10.73 7.41 1.06
N SER A 431 11.67 6.50 1.29
CA SER A 431 12.31 5.69 0.24
C SER A 431 11.43 4.57 -0.30
N LEU A 432 10.51 4.00 0.49
CA LEU A 432 9.55 3.00 0.03
C LEU A 432 8.49 3.62 -0.88
N ALA A 433 7.90 4.74 -0.47
CA ALA A 433 6.91 5.44 -1.29
C ALA A 433 7.52 5.98 -2.60
N ASN A 434 8.83 6.23 -2.64
CA ASN A 434 9.53 6.74 -3.81
C ASN A 434 9.47 5.84 -5.06
N VAL A 435 9.17 4.54 -4.91
CA VAL A 435 8.99 3.64 -6.07
C VAL A 435 7.66 3.83 -6.78
N GLU A 436 6.79 4.71 -6.27
CA GLU A 436 5.61 5.15 -7.00
C GLU A 436 5.95 5.61 -8.43
N TRP A 437 4.97 5.45 -9.32
CA TRP A 437 5.03 5.81 -10.73
C TRP A 437 5.95 4.94 -11.60
N LEU A 438 6.53 3.88 -11.03
CA LEU A 438 7.20 2.83 -11.81
C LEU A 438 6.22 1.82 -12.43
N GLY A 439 5.03 1.66 -11.83
CA GLY A 439 3.94 0.84 -12.35
C GLY A 439 2.89 1.66 -13.11
N ALA A 440 1.62 1.35 -12.88
CA ALA A 440 0.53 2.16 -13.41
C ALA A 440 0.52 3.58 -12.80
N ARG A 441 -0.14 4.52 -13.50
CA ARG A 441 -0.25 5.91 -13.06
C ARG A 441 -0.95 6.03 -11.71
N CYS A 442 -0.50 6.96 -10.87
CA CYS A 442 -1.01 7.12 -9.51
C CYS A 442 -2.50 7.51 -9.45
N ASP A 443 -3.00 8.24 -10.45
CA ASP A 443 -4.40 8.67 -10.50
C ASP A 443 -5.38 7.49 -10.61
N GLN A 444 -4.92 6.32 -11.07
CA GLN A 444 -5.68 5.08 -11.10
C GLN A 444 -5.94 4.51 -9.69
N PHE A 445 -5.18 4.95 -8.68
CA PHE A 445 -5.23 4.47 -7.30
C PHE A 445 -5.73 5.52 -6.28
N LEU A 446 -5.91 6.77 -6.71
CA LEU A 446 -6.28 7.88 -5.83
C LEU A 446 -7.80 8.12 -5.75
N PHE A 447 -8.54 7.95 -6.85
CA PHE A 447 -9.94 8.37 -6.94
C PHE A 447 -10.95 7.28 -6.59
N CYS A 448 -12.22 7.65 -6.43
CA CYS A 448 -13.27 6.73 -5.95
C CYS A 448 -13.49 5.52 -6.88
N GLU A 449 -13.18 5.66 -8.17
CA GLU A 449 -13.25 4.58 -9.18
C GLU A 449 -12.01 3.68 -9.20
N ARG A 450 -11.10 3.83 -8.23
CA ARG A 450 -9.92 2.97 -8.09
C ARG A 450 -10.31 1.52 -7.86
N GLN A 451 -9.50 0.63 -8.42
CA GLN A 451 -9.61 -0.82 -8.24
C GLN A 451 -8.50 -1.40 -7.34
N ALA A 452 -7.55 -0.56 -6.91
CA ALA A 452 -6.53 -0.92 -5.92
C ALA A 452 -6.22 0.26 -5.00
N GLN A 453 -5.74 -0.07 -3.80
CA GLN A 453 -5.14 0.90 -2.87
C GLN A 453 -3.75 1.31 -3.35
N ARG A 454 -3.37 2.55 -3.02
CA ARG A 454 -2.06 3.11 -3.35
C ARG A 454 -0.95 2.32 -2.68
N GLU A 455 -1.15 1.98 -1.41
CA GLU A 455 -0.22 1.26 -0.56
C GLU A 455 0.03 -0.15 -1.12
N THR A 456 -1.04 -0.85 -1.51
CA THR A 456 -0.96 -2.15 -2.19
C THR A 456 -0.17 -2.07 -3.49
N ALA A 457 -0.46 -1.11 -4.35
CA ALA A 457 0.25 -0.92 -5.63
C ALA A 457 1.77 -0.75 -5.43
N ILE A 458 2.17 -0.01 -4.39
CA ILE A 458 3.58 0.15 -3.99
C ILE A 458 4.15 -1.17 -3.47
N MET A 459 3.43 -1.89 -2.60
CA MET A 459 3.90 -3.17 -2.07
C MET A 459 4.07 -4.23 -3.16
N MET A 460 3.19 -4.28 -4.17
CA MET A 460 3.32 -5.16 -5.33
C MET A 460 4.64 -4.92 -6.07
N LEU A 461 5.03 -3.64 -6.26
CA LEU A 461 6.31 -3.26 -6.86
C LEU A 461 7.50 -3.65 -5.99
N LEU A 462 7.42 -3.36 -4.69
CA LEU A 462 8.48 -3.68 -3.74
C LEU A 462 8.69 -5.19 -3.58
N ASP A 463 7.63 -5.98 -3.69
CA ASP A 463 7.69 -7.44 -3.60
C ASP A 463 8.34 -8.07 -4.84
N SER A 464 7.92 -7.63 -6.03
CA SER A 464 8.42 -8.19 -7.29
C SER A 464 9.77 -7.62 -7.72
N CYS A 465 10.01 -6.34 -7.45
CA CYS A 465 11.16 -5.58 -7.94
C CYS A 465 11.71 -4.65 -6.83
N PRO A 466 12.12 -5.18 -5.67
CA PRO A 466 12.60 -4.37 -4.56
C PRO A 466 13.82 -3.55 -4.97
N PRO A 467 13.98 -2.32 -4.44
CA PRO A 467 15.28 -1.67 -4.44
C PRO A 467 16.28 -2.56 -3.68
N HIS A 468 17.49 -2.69 -4.22
CA HIS A 468 18.60 -3.39 -3.57
C HIS A 468 19.31 -2.49 -2.55
N PHE A 469 19.09 -1.18 -2.66
CA PHE A 469 19.65 -0.16 -1.80
C PHE A 469 18.73 1.06 -1.74
N ALA A 470 18.66 1.71 -0.58
CA ALA A 470 17.94 2.96 -0.39
C ALA A 470 18.90 4.05 0.06
N LEU A 471 18.71 5.24 -0.49
CA LEU A 471 19.36 6.49 -0.12
C LEU A 471 18.25 7.52 0.11
N LEU A 472 18.24 8.17 1.27
CA LEU A 472 17.27 9.21 1.59
C LEU A 472 18.00 10.53 1.81
N GLU A 473 17.69 11.51 0.97
CA GLU A 473 18.15 12.88 1.10
C GLU A 473 17.30 13.65 2.12
N ALA A 474 17.92 14.06 3.22
CA ALA A 474 17.35 14.96 4.22
C ALA A 474 18.33 16.13 4.48
N TRP A 475 18.93 16.67 3.42
CA TRP A 475 20.02 17.65 3.54
C TRP A 475 19.51 19.07 3.69
N ASP A 476 19.05 19.67 2.59
CA ASP A 476 18.56 21.04 2.49
C ASP A 476 17.22 21.07 1.74
N ASN A 477 16.46 22.13 1.99
CA ASN A 477 15.14 22.36 1.40
C ASN A 477 14.18 21.18 1.61
N ILE A 478 14.13 20.63 2.82
CA ILE A 478 13.25 19.52 3.20
C ILE A 478 11.86 20.05 3.59
N PRO A 479 10.78 19.68 2.88
CA PRO A 479 9.45 20.18 3.17
C PRO A 479 8.78 19.38 4.29
N ASP A 480 8.38 20.12 5.34
CA ASP A 480 7.62 19.63 6.49
C ASP A 480 6.23 20.30 6.59
N GLY A 481 5.37 19.81 7.50
CA GLY A 481 4.01 20.32 7.71
C GLY A 481 2.90 19.63 6.89
N LEU A 482 1.72 20.24 6.82
CA LEU A 482 0.50 19.64 6.28
C LEU A 482 0.61 19.13 4.83
N VAL A 483 1.30 19.87 3.96
CA VAL A 483 1.39 19.57 2.52
C VAL A 483 2.83 19.46 2.02
N GLY A 484 3.75 19.01 2.88
CA GLY A 484 5.17 18.93 2.53
C GLY A 484 5.46 18.08 1.28
N VAL A 485 4.65 17.06 1.01
CA VAL A 485 4.70 16.27 -0.23
C VAL A 485 4.52 17.13 -1.49
N MET A 486 3.80 18.26 -1.41
CA MET A 486 3.53 19.17 -2.52
C MET A 486 4.47 20.38 -2.60
N GLY A 487 5.04 20.82 -1.48
CA GLY A 487 5.87 22.02 -1.41
C GLY A 487 5.96 22.60 -0.01
N CYS A 488 6.87 23.54 0.21
CA CYS A 488 6.98 24.25 1.49
C CYS A 488 7.62 25.64 1.33
N LYS A 489 6.98 26.69 1.89
CA LYS A 489 7.55 28.06 1.87
C LYS A 489 8.78 28.25 2.75
N ARG A 490 8.91 27.43 3.79
CA ARG A 490 9.97 27.55 4.81
C ARG A 490 10.54 26.16 5.07
N PRO A 491 11.20 25.57 4.06
CA PRO A 491 11.70 24.21 4.20
C PRO A 491 12.86 24.17 5.21
N ARG A 492 13.16 22.97 5.71
CA ARG A 492 14.19 22.72 6.70
C ARG A 492 15.49 22.27 6.06
N SER A 493 16.58 22.35 6.83
CA SER A 493 17.86 21.75 6.45
C SER A 493 18.34 20.86 7.59
N PRO A 494 17.87 19.60 7.67
CA PRO A 494 18.34 18.66 8.69
C PRO A 494 19.83 18.28 8.52
N LEU A 495 20.40 18.51 7.33
CA LEU A 495 21.79 18.20 6.97
C LEU A 495 22.13 16.72 7.16
N ARG A 496 21.23 15.81 6.75
CA ARG A 496 21.41 14.37 6.92
C ARG A 496 21.22 13.60 5.62
N PHE A 497 21.94 12.49 5.53
CA PHE A 497 21.65 11.42 4.60
C PHE A 497 21.43 10.12 5.35
N TYR A 498 20.55 9.28 4.81
CA TYR A 498 20.31 7.92 5.29
C TYR A 498 20.62 6.94 4.17
N ALA A 499 21.20 5.79 4.50
CA ALA A 499 21.55 4.76 3.53
C ALA A 499 21.41 3.36 4.13
N GLY A 500 20.98 2.39 3.33
CA GLY A 500 20.92 1.00 3.76
C GLY A 500 20.42 0.06 2.67
N ARG A 501 20.65 -1.25 2.86
CA ARG A 501 20.14 -2.29 1.95
C ARG A 501 18.64 -2.50 2.11
N ASP A 502 18.17 -2.46 3.35
CA ASP A 502 16.76 -2.61 3.71
C ASP A 502 16.08 -1.23 3.68
N ALA A 503 15.33 -0.94 2.63
CA ALA A 503 14.61 0.32 2.49
C ALA A 503 13.53 0.53 3.56
N LEU A 504 12.94 -0.55 4.10
CA LEU A 504 12.01 -0.45 5.21
C LEU A 504 12.75 -0.02 6.49
N ALA A 505 13.93 -0.60 6.75
CA ALA A 505 14.77 -0.17 7.87
C ALA A 505 15.16 1.32 7.77
N VAL A 506 15.56 1.78 6.57
CA VAL A 506 15.88 3.20 6.32
C VAL A 506 14.69 4.10 6.65
N ASP A 507 13.49 3.73 6.18
CA ASP A 507 12.29 4.51 6.41
C ASP A 507 11.83 4.49 7.88
N VAL A 508 11.97 3.36 8.58
CA VAL A 508 11.67 3.24 10.01
C VAL A 508 12.56 4.18 10.84
N VAL A 509 13.87 4.18 10.57
CA VAL A 509 14.82 5.09 11.25
C VAL A 509 14.51 6.54 10.93
N ALA A 510 14.26 6.87 9.66
CA ALA A 510 13.91 8.22 9.24
C ALA A 510 12.59 8.70 9.88
N ALA A 511 11.56 7.85 9.92
CA ALA A 511 10.27 8.12 10.56
C ALA A 511 10.44 8.39 12.06
N ARG A 512 11.24 7.57 12.75
CA ARG A 512 11.59 7.78 14.17
C ARG A 512 12.27 9.14 14.38
N HIS A 513 13.23 9.49 13.53
CA HIS A 513 13.97 10.76 13.66
C HIS A 513 13.06 11.98 13.50
N ILE A 514 12.02 11.93 12.67
CA ILE A 514 11.05 13.03 12.52
C ILE A 514 9.92 13.01 13.55
N GLY A 515 9.98 12.11 14.55
CA GLY A 515 9.07 12.09 15.68
C GLY A 515 7.83 11.19 15.51
N ILE A 516 7.80 10.32 14.49
CA ILE A 516 6.76 9.29 14.38
C ILE A 516 7.08 8.20 15.41
N ARG A 517 6.19 8.02 16.39
CA ARG A 517 6.41 7.10 17.53
C ARG A 517 6.28 5.65 17.11
N ASP A 518 5.18 5.31 16.44
CA ASP A 518 4.99 4.01 15.81
C ASP A 518 5.05 4.19 14.29
N PRO A 519 6.07 3.63 13.60
CA PRO A 519 6.12 3.64 12.15
C PRO A 519 4.84 3.13 11.48
N ARG A 520 4.08 2.23 12.12
CA ARG A 520 2.81 1.68 11.62
C ARG A 520 1.64 2.67 11.63
N ASP A 521 1.83 3.86 12.18
CA ASP A 521 0.88 4.97 12.00
C ASP A 521 0.91 5.47 10.55
N SER A 522 2.04 5.32 9.84
CA SER A 522 2.13 5.53 8.39
C SER A 522 1.50 4.35 7.65
N SER A 523 0.57 4.61 6.73
CA SER A 523 -0.14 3.53 6.05
C SER A 523 0.77 2.74 5.10
N ILE A 524 1.76 3.39 4.47
CA ILE A 524 2.80 2.74 3.68
C ILE A 524 3.69 1.84 4.53
N LEU A 525 4.20 2.34 5.67
CA LEU A 525 5.08 1.54 6.52
C LEU A 525 4.30 0.37 7.13
N ARG A 526 3.08 0.60 7.62
CA ARG A 526 2.20 -0.48 8.10
C ARG A 526 1.97 -1.55 7.03
N ALA A 527 1.67 -1.13 5.80
CA ALA A 527 1.52 -2.06 4.68
C ALA A 527 2.82 -2.86 4.46
N ALA A 528 4.00 -2.23 4.53
CA ALA A 528 5.28 -2.92 4.40
C ALA A 528 5.58 -3.90 5.55
N PHE A 529 5.27 -3.53 6.80
CA PHE A 529 5.39 -4.44 7.96
C PHE A 529 4.58 -5.72 7.74
N HIS A 530 3.32 -5.57 7.32
CA HIS A 530 2.45 -6.71 7.04
C HIS A 530 2.96 -7.49 5.81
N TRP A 531 3.31 -6.79 4.72
CA TRP A 531 3.66 -7.41 3.45
C TRP A 531 4.93 -8.29 3.53
N PHE A 532 5.92 -7.78 4.26
CA PHE A 532 7.23 -8.40 4.42
C PHE A 532 7.38 -9.18 5.73
N GLY A 533 6.36 -9.19 6.59
CA GLY A 533 6.37 -9.91 7.87
C GLY A 533 7.42 -9.41 8.85
N ALA A 534 7.66 -8.10 8.86
CA ALA A 534 8.81 -7.46 9.51
C ALA A 534 8.51 -6.94 10.93
N ASP A 535 7.54 -7.53 11.64
CA ASP A 535 7.03 -6.99 12.91
C ASP A 535 8.06 -6.97 14.05
N ASP A 536 9.09 -7.80 13.94
CA ASP A 536 10.23 -7.96 14.83
C ASP A 536 11.49 -7.22 14.33
N ALA A 537 11.41 -6.55 13.18
CA ALA A 537 12.56 -5.86 12.60
C ALA A 537 12.96 -4.65 13.46
N THR A 538 14.18 -4.72 14.02
CA THR A 538 14.80 -3.63 14.79
C THR A 538 16.05 -3.12 14.07
N PRO A 539 15.93 -2.09 13.21
CA PRO A 539 17.09 -1.52 12.52
C PRO A 539 18.17 -1.01 13.48
N GLU A 540 19.42 -1.36 13.20
CA GLU A 540 20.60 -0.77 13.85
C GLU A 540 20.96 0.56 13.16
N VAL A 541 21.23 1.61 13.92
CA VAL A 541 21.71 2.88 13.37
C VAL A 541 23.22 3.00 13.51
N ILE A 542 23.90 3.20 12.37
CA ILE A 542 25.33 3.48 12.31
C ILE A 542 25.50 4.98 12.03
N GLY A 543 25.93 5.73 13.03
CA GLY A 543 26.12 7.19 12.94
C GLY A 543 25.14 7.96 13.84
N CYS A 544 24.51 9.01 13.30
CA CYS A 544 23.65 9.92 14.07
C CYS A 544 22.26 9.31 14.30
N ASP A 545 21.91 9.06 15.56
CA ASP A 545 20.60 8.57 16.01
C ASP A 545 19.86 9.60 16.89
N GLU A 546 19.94 10.87 16.50
CA GLU A 546 19.26 11.96 17.22
C GLU A 546 17.98 12.35 16.47
N PRO A 547 16.92 12.85 17.15
CA PRO A 547 15.77 13.42 16.46
C PRO A 547 16.14 14.60 15.53
N VAL A 548 15.39 14.78 14.45
CA VAL A 548 15.43 15.98 13.59
C VAL A 548 14.55 17.04 14.26
N THR A 549 15.18 18.06 14.83
CA THR A 549 14.45 19.17 15.48
C THR A 549 14.86 20.53 14.91
N PRO A 550 13.90 21.44 14.70
CA PRO A 550 12.45 21.23 14.73
C PRO A 550 11.94 20.53 13.45
N TRP A 551 11.06 19.54 13.61
CA TRP A 551 10.26 18.96 12.52
C TRP A 551 8.80 19.34 12.69
N LYS A 552 8.13 19.75 11.61
CA LYS A 552 6.69 19.99 11.60
C LYS A 552 5.91 18.77 11.13
N SER A 553 5.24 18.09 12.05
CA SER A 553 4.27 17.06 11.76
C SER A 553 3.05 17.64 11.01
N PRO A 554 2.43 16.88 10.10
CA PRO A 554 1.12 17.23 9.54
C PRO A 554 0.01 17.42 10.60
N TYR A 555 0.25 16.94 11.83
CA TYR A 555 -0.64 17.00 12.98
C TYR A 555 -0.10 17.89 14.12
N ASP A 556 0.77 18.85 13.81
CA ASP A 556 1.45 19.73 14.78
C ASP A 556 0.51 20.51 15.71
N ASN A 557 -0.70 20.83 15.25
CA ASN A 557 -1.72 21.55 16.01
C ASN A 557 -3.14 21.10 15.64
N GLU A 558 -4.12 21.42 16.51
CA GLU A 558 -5.52 21.01 16.34
C GLU A 558 -6.13 21.40 14.98
N ILE A 559 -5.77 22.57 14.46
CA ILE A 559 -6.24 23.04 13.15
C ILE A 559 -5.65 22.17 12.04
N SER A 560 -4.34 21.90 12.07
CA SER A 560 -3.68 21.01 11.10
C SER A 560 -4.18 19.57 11.19
N THR A 561 -4.53 19.09 12.39
CA THR A 561 -5.15 17.79 12.61
C THR A 561 -6.52 17.72 11.96
N LEU A 562 -7.39 18.71 12.19
CA LEU A 562 -8.70 18.78 11.55
C LEU A 562 -8.57 18.87 10.02
N LEU A 563 -7.65 19.70 9.52
CA LEU A 563 -7.39 19.85 8.08
C LEU A 563 -6.85 18.56 7.47
N SER A 564 -5.92 17.85 8.12
CA SER A 564 -5.41 16.55 7.68
C SER A 564 -6.52 15.50 7.58
N LEU A 565 -7.41 15.45 8.57
CA LEU A 565 -8.55 14.51 8.60
C LEU A 565 -9.52 14.73 7.42
N VAL A 566 -9.76 15.99 7.02
CA VAL A 566 -10.65 16.29 5.88
C VAL A 566 -9.90 16.36 4.54
N ALA A 567 -8.57 16.46 4.53
CA ALA A 567 -7.78 16.66 3.32
C ALA A 567 -7.99 15.54 2.31
N TYR A 568 -7.95 14.28 2.74
CA TYR A 568 -8.09 13.14 1.84
C TYR A 568 -9.51 13.02 1.25
N PRO A 569 -10.61 13.03 2.04
CA PRO A 569 -11.96 13.05 1.47
C PRO A 569 -12.20 14.25 0.55
N THR A 570 -11.69 15.43 0.90
CA THR A 570 -11.83 16.65 0.08
C THR A 570 -11.05 16.51 -1.22
N TYR A 571 -9.84 15.95 -1.18
CA TYR A 571 -9.03 15.69 -2.36
C TYR A 571 -9.66 14.64 -3.27
N VAL A 572 -10.20 13.55 -2.71
CA VAL A 572 -10.76 12.45 -3.51
C VAL A 572 -12.14 12.80 -4.09
N LEU A 573 -13.02 13.43 -3.29
CA LEU A 573 -14.43 13.63 -3.66
C LEU A 573 -14.74 15.07 -4.12
N GLY A 574 -14.03 16.07 -3.60
CA GLY A 574 -14.39 17.49 -3.75
C GLY A 574 -13.47 18.31 -4.67
N SER A 575 -12.34 17.78 -5.10
CA SER A 575 -11.30 18.55 -5.80
C SER A 575 -11.44 18.60 -7.33
N GLY A 576 -12.37 17.85 -7.90
CA GLY A 576 -12.45 17.62 -9.35
C GLY A 576 -11.22 16.87 -9.87
N ARG A 577 -10.90 15.72 -9.27
CA ARG A 577 -9.74 14.87 -9.59
C ARG A 577 -8.37 15.54 -9.38
N GLY A 578 -8.24 16.34 -8.33
CA GLY A 578 -7.01 17.07 -7.98
C GLY A 578 -6.93 18.47 -8.58
N LYS A 579 -7.85 18.85 -9.48
CA LYS A 579 -7.82 20.14 -10.22
C LYS A 579 -7.81 21.37 -9.29
N LEU A 580 -8.36 21.27 -8.08
CA LEU A 580 -8.36 22.33 -7.06
C LEU A 580 -7.05 22.40 -6.24
N PHE A 581 -6.35 21.28 -6.07
CA PHE A 581 -5.14 21.16 -5.25
C PHE A 581 -3.90 21.07 -6.14
N VAL A 582 -3.63 22.15 -6.87
CA VAL A 582 -2.39 22.32 -7.64
C VAL A 582 -1.56 23.44 -7.01
N PRO A 583 -0.22 23.29 -6.92
CA PRO A 583 0.64 24.35 -6.41
C PRO A 583 0.61 25.57 -7.36
N GLU A 584 1.21 26.68 -6.94
CA GLU A 584 1.41 27.83 -7.82
C GLU A 584 2.50 27.51 -8.86
N MET A 585 2.08 26.81 -9.92
CA MET A 585 2.93 26.33 -11.01
C MET A 585 3.65 27.49 -11.70
N ASP A 586 4.90 27.29 -12.12
CA ASP A 586 5.57 28.17 -13.05
C ASP A 586 4.95 28.03 -14.45
N GLU A 587 3.88 28.79 -14.71
CA GLU A 587 3.12 28.73 -15.97
C GLU A 587 3.94 29.16 -17.20
N SER A 588 5.13 29.76 -17.02
CA SER A 588 6.04 30.08 -18.13
C SER A 588 6.74 28.84 -18.66
N ALA A 589 7.13 27.93 -17.76
CA ALA A 589 7.72 26.64 -18.09
C ALA A 589 6.64 25.58 -18.36
N PHE A 590 5.59 25.56 -17.54
CA PHE A 590 4.53 24.56 -17.52
C PHE A 590 3.16 25.23 -17.77
N PRO A 591 2.82 25.57 -19.03
CA PRO A 591 1.58 26.28 -19.34
C PRO A 591 0.35 25.40 -19.05
N PRO A 592 -0.77 25.96 -18.58
CA PRO A 592 -1.99 25.18 -18.36
C PRO A 592 -2.53 24.62 -19.68
N LEU A 593 -2.95 23.35 -19.69
CA LEU A 593 -3.54 22.70 -20.87
C LEU A 593 -4.86 23.36 -21.28
N GLU A 594 -5.66 23.73 -20.29
CA GLU A 594 -6.91 24.48 -20.45
C GLU A 594 -6.86 25.75 -19.61
N ARG A 595 -7.36 26.87 -20.17
CA ARG A 595 -7.49 28.10 -19.40
C ARG A 595 -8.50 27.89 -18.26
N PRO A 596 -8.09 27.96 -16.98
CA PRO A 596 -9.01 27.78 -15.87
C PRO A 596 -10.03 28.94 -15.82
N SER A 597 -11.30 28.60 -15.58
CA SER A 597 -12.36 29.59 -15.40
C SER A 597 -12.02 30.56 -14.26
N LEU A 598 -12.57 31.77 -14.28
CA LEU A 598 -12.32 32.75 -13.22
C LEU A 598 -12.66 32.22 -11.81
N PRO A 599 -13.81 31.52 -11.58
CA PRO A 599 -14.10 30.92 -10.29
C PRO A 599 -13.05 29.91 -9.85
N LEU A 600 -12.60 29.04 -10.76
CA LEU A 600 -11.58 28.04 -10.46
C LEU A 600 -10.23 28.68 -10.12
N ARG A 601 -9.83 29.75 -10.81
CA ARG A 601 -8.61 30.50 -10.49
C ARG A 601 -8.66 31.12 -9.10
N VAL A 602 -9.79 31.72 -8.75
CA VAL A 602 -10.00 32.30 -7.41
C VAL A 602 -9.94 31.21 -6.34
N ALA A 603 -10.63 30.08 -6.56
CA ALA A 603 -10.63 28.94 -5.65
C ALA A 603 -9.23 28.33 -5.47
N ARG A 604 -8.48 28.12 -6.55
CA ARG A 604 -7.08 27.66 -6.50
C ARG A 604 -6.19 28.60 -5.69
N ARG A 605 -6.27 29.92 -5.93
CA ARG A 605 -5.48 30.92 -5.18
C ARG A 605 -5.82 30.95 -3.70
N ALA A 606 -7.10 30.83 -3.36
CA ALA A 606 -7.54 30.73 -1.98
C ALA A 606 -6.97 29.46 -1.32
N MET A 607 -7.10 28.31 -1.99
CA MET A 607 -6.58 27.02 -1.54
C MET A 607 -5.06 27.07 -1.33
N GLN A 608 -4.29 27.49 -2.34
CA GLN A 608 -2.84 27.66 -2.28
C GLN A 608 -2.41 28.60 -1.14
N SER A 609 -3.17 29.66 -0.87
CA SER A 609 -2.88 30.55 0.27
C SER A 609 -3.13 29.85 1.59
N MET A 610 -4.24 29.10 1.71
CA MET A 610 -4.65 28.40 2.92
C MET A 610 -3.69 27.26 3.30
N ILE A 611 -3.26 26.45 2.32
CA ILE A 611 -2.36 25.31 2.57
C ILE A 611 -0.88 25.68 2.43
N GLY A 612 -0.57 26.95 2.15
CA GLY A 612 0.81 27.42 2.13
C GLY A 612 1.60 27.06 0.86
N LEU A 613 0.96 26.79 -0.27
CA LEU A 613 1.61 26.54 -1.57
C LEU A 613 1.68 27.78 -2.48
N ARG A 614 1.29 28.95 -1.96
CA ARG A 614 1.42 30.23 -2.67
C ARG A 614 2.84 30.76 -2.55
N LEU A 615 3.55 30.83 -3.66
CA LEU A 615 4.90 31.36 -3.75
C LEU A 615 4.86 32.87 -3.42
N GLY A 616 5.83 33.33 -2.63
CA GLY A 616 6.02 34.77 -2.42
C GLY A 616 6.24 35.47 -3.76
N ARG A 617 5.85 36.74 -3.86
CA ARG A 617 6.14 37.54 -5.06
C ARG A 617 7.64 37.58 -5.32
#